data_AF-F0BJS6-F1
#
_entry.id   AF-F0BJS6-F1
#
_cell.length_a   1.000
_cell.length_b   1.000
_cell.length_c   1.000
_cell.angle_alpha   90.00
_cell.angle_beta   90.00
_cell.angle_gamma   90.00
#
_symmetry.space_group_name_H-M   'P 1'
#
loop_
_entity.id
_entity.type
_entity.pdbx_description
1 polymer ?
#
loop_
_entity_poly.entity_id
_entity_poly.type
_entity_poly.pdbx_seq_one_letter_code
_entity_poly.pdbx_strand_id
1 'polypeptide(L)'
;MSEDGEQGRQARVTLRLPLRKIAMASFRLTGLDPALFAHLHVLDEVALTSHQAVRVIADADHGFPCRVSLQDARAGEHLLLLPYLHQAADSPYRASGPIFVRAVAALAQLEPDAVPAAIRSRLISLRAYDHRHHLATAEVCAGEHVAAWLHACLDDAQIAYVHLHHARQGCYACRADRAAGAASD
;
A
#
# COMPACT_ATOMS: atom_id res chain seq x y z
N MET A 1 11.02 2.63 80.67
CA MET A 1 12.24 2.25 79.93
C MET A 1 11.89 0.94 79.21
N SER A 2 11.01 0.95 78.20
CA SER A 2 11.04 1.71 76.93
C SER A 2 12.12 1.16 76.01
N GLU A 3 11.80 0.09 75.29
CA GLU A 3 12.52 -0.31 74.08
C GLU A 3 11.63 0.09 72.90
N ASP A 4 11.95 1.26 72.35
CA ASP A 4 11.31 1.84 71.18
C ASP A 4 11.68 1.06 69.92
N GLY A 5 10.65 0.80 69.11
CA GLY A 5 10.79 0.22 67.79
C GLY A 5 11.26 1.24 66.77
N GLU A 6 12.03 0.79 65.78
CA GLU A 6 12.35 1.55 64.59
C GLU A 6 12.23 0.65 63.36
N GLN A 7 11.01 0.54 62.84
CA GLN A 7 10.73 -0.12 61.57
C GLN A 7 11.04 0.85 60.43
N GLY A 8 12.14 0.57 59.74
CA GLY A 8 12.58 1.29 58.55
C GLY A 8 11.52 1.27 57.44
N ARG A 9 10.94 2.44 57.17
CA ARG A 9 9.95 2.65 56.11
C ARG A 9 10.68 2.87 54.78
N GLN A 10 10.87 1.79 54.01
CA GLN A 10 11.30 1.88 52.61
C GLN A 10 10.20 2.56 51.77
N ALA A 11 10.43 3.79 51.37
CA ALA A 11 9.61 4.48 50.38
C ALA A 11 9.84 3.85 49.00
N ARG A 12 8.89 3.05 48.52
CA ARG A 12 8.85 2.60 47.11
C ARG A 12 8.46 3.79 46.24
N VAL A 13 9.45 4.43 45.62
CA VAL A 13 9.21 5.37 44.52
C VAL A 13 8.76 4.54 43.32
N THR A 14 7.44 4.49 43.11
CA THR A 14 6.89 3.93 41.87
C THR A 14 6.90 5.04 40.83
N LEU A 15 7.97 5.11 40.04
CA LEU A 15 8.02 5.97 38.87
C LEU A 15 6.98 5.44 37.86
N ARG A 16 5.77 6.00 37.87
CA ARG A 16 4.81 5.82 36.77
C ARG A 16 5.30 6.67 35.61
N LEU A 17 6.17 6.10 34.75
CA LEU A 17 6.34 6.67 33.42
C LEU A 17 4.99 6.58 32.71
N PRO A 18 4.46 7.67 32.14
CA PRO A 18 3.30 7.56 31.27
C PRO A 18 3.71 6.67 30.10
N LEU A 19 2.94 5.60 29.87
CA LEU A 19 2.98 4.87 28.60
C LEU A 19 2.73 5.93 27.52
N ARG A 20 3.79 6.40 26.85
CA ARG A 20 3.62 7.11 25.59
C ARG A 20 2.81 6.16 24.73
N LYS A 21 1.57 6.52 24.39
CA LYS A 21 0.92 5.96 23.20
C LYS A 21 1.95 6.14 22.10
N ILE A 22 2.60 5.06 21.69
CA ILE A 22 3.42 5.08 20.48
C ILE A 22 2.40 5.41 19.40
N ALA A 23 2.45 6.64 18.89
CA ALA A 23 1.56 7.06 17.83
C ALA A 23 1.93 6.20 16.63
N MET A 24 1.08 5.24 16.30
CA MET A 24 1.27 4.38 15.14
C MET A 24 1.22 5.26 13.89
N ALA A 25 2.15 5.06 12.97
CA ALA A 25 2.16 5.71 11.68
C ALA A 25 0.88 5.33 10.92
N SER A 26 0.12 6.35 10.54
CA SER A 26 -0.97 6.20 9.60
C SER A 26 -0.40 6.02 8.19
N PHE A 27 -1.11 5.32 7.32
CA PHE A 27 -0.69 5.08 5.93
C PHE A 27 -1.73 5.58 4.94
N ARG A 28 -1.31 5.78 3.69
CA ARG A 28 -2.22 6.03 2.57
C ARG A 28 -1.85 5.14 1.40
N LEU A 29 -2.85 4.43 0.87
CA LEU A 29 -2.74 3.70 -0.38
C LEU A 29 -3.03 4.62 -1.56
N THR A 30 -2.17 4.58 -2.57
CA THR A 30 -2.25 5.50 -3.72
C THR A 30 -2.42 4.71 -5.02
N GLY A 31 -3.45 5.08 -5.79
CA GLY A 31 -3.62 4.63 -7.17
C GLY A 31 -2.67 5.33 -8.13
N LEU A 32 -2.56 4.83 -9.35
CA LEU A 32 -1.74 5.46 -10.39
C LEU A 32 -2.44 6.66 -11.00
N ASP A 33 -1.68 7.70 -11.34
CA ASP A 33 -2.20 8.89 -12.01
C ASP A 33 -2.81 8.51 -13.38
N PRO A 34 -4.10 8.79 -13.63
CA PRO A 34 -4.74 8.51 -14.91
C PRO A 34 -4.07 9.22 -16.10
N ALA A 35 -3.42 10.36 -15.90
CA ALA A 35 -2.74 11.11 -16.96
C ALA A 35 -1.62 10.29 -17.63
N LEU A 36 -1.02 9.34 -16.91
CA LEU A 36 0.00 8.41 -17.43
C LEU A 36 -0.53 7.52 -18.56
N PHE A 37 -1.84 7.25 -18.58
CA PHE A 37 -2.46 6.27 -19.48
C PHE A 37 -3.47 6.89 -20.46
N ALA A 38 -3.87 8.15 -20.25
CA ALA A 38 -4.90 8.82 -21.03
C ALA A 38 -4.63 8.74 -22.55
N HIS A 39 -3.38 8.96 -22.96
CA HIS A 39 -2.98 8.91 -24.37
C HIS A 39 -3.12 7.51 -25.00
N LEU A 40 -3.04 6.43 -24.22
CA LEU A 40 -3.14 5.07 -24.74
C LEU A 40 -4.56 4.70 -25.13
N HIS A 41 -5.57 5.26 -24.44
CA HIS A 41 -6.96 4.90 -24.68
C HIS A 41 -7.49 5.34 -26.06
N VAL A 42 -6.85 6.33 -26.69
CA VAL A 42 -7.21 6.85 -28.02
C VAL A 42 -6.42 6.20 -29.16
N LEU A 43 -5.44 5.35 -28.86
CA LEU A 43 -4.64 4.65 -29.87
C LEU A 43 -5.44 3.51 -30.53
N ASP A 44 -5.13 3.24 -31.80
CA ASP A 44 -5.57 2.02 -32.47
C ASP A 44 -4.77 0.79 -32.01
N GLU A 45 -5.19 -0.41 -32.43
CA GLU A 45 -4.60 -1.68 -32.00
C GLU A 45 -3.12 -1.82 -32.41
N VAL A 46 -2.75 -1.27 -33.57
CA VAL A 46 -1.39 -1.30 -34.10
C VAL A 46 -0.47 -0.46 -33.22
N ALA A 47 -0.89 0.77 -32.90
CA ALA A 47 -0.15 1.66 -32.03
C ALA A 47 -0.07 1.13 -30.59
N LEU A 48 -1.14 0.53 -30.06
CA LEU A 48 -1.13 -0.11 -28.73
C LEU A 48 -0.08 -1.24 -28.63
N THR A 49 0.14 -1.98 -29.71
CA THR A 49 1.16 -3.05 -29.75
C THR A 49 2.57 -2.50 -29.50
N SER A 50 2.88 -1.28 -29.97
CA SER A 50 4.17 -0.62 -29.69
C SER A 50 4.39 -0.31 -28.21
N HIS A 51 3.30 -0.23 -27.42
CA HIS A 51 3.31 -0.06 -25.96
C HIS A 51 3.12 -1.39 -25.21
N GLN A 52 3.15 -2.53 -25.91
CA GLN A 52 2.81 -3.86 -25.38
C GLN A 52 1.46 -3.85 -24.63
N ALA A 53 0.55 -2.99 -25.07
CA ALA A 53 -0.76 -2.82 -24.48
C ALA A 53 -1.80 -3.54 -25.33
N VAL A 54 -2.81 -4.12 -24.68
CA VAL A 54 -3.95 -4.76 -25.35
C VAL A 54 -5.26 -4.30 -24.73
N ARG A 55 -6.31 -4.19 -25.55
CA ARG A 55 -7.67 -3.91 -25.07
C ARG A 55 -8.26 -5.17 -24.45
N VAL A 56 -8.91 -5.00 -23.32
CA VAL A 56 -9.59 -6.08 -22.59
C VAL A 56 -10.99 -5.61 -22.22
N ILE A 57 -11.97 -6.49 -22.33
CA ILE A 57 -13.32 -6.30 -21.79
C ILE A 57 -13.41 -7.22 -20.58
N ALA A 58 -13.77 -6.66 -19.42
CA ALA A 58 -14.01 -7.47 -18.23
C ALA A 58 -15.19 -8.41 -18.48
N ASP A 59 -15.01 -9.71 -18.24
CA ASP A 59 -16.05 -10.74 -18.40
C ASP A 59 -16.81 -11.04 -17.09
N ALA A 60 -16.38 -10.45 -15.99
CA ALA A 60 -16.96 -10.58 -14.66
C ALA A 60 -16.74 -9.31 -13.83
N ASP A 61 -17.47 -9.18 -12.71
CA ASP A 61 -17.35 -8.04 -11.78
C ASP A 61 -16.08 -8.07 -10.90
N HIS A 62 -15.26 -9.10 -11.05
CA HIS A 62 -14.02 -9.31 -10.30
C HIS A 62 -12.96 -9.92 -11.21
N GLY A 63 -11.69 -9.66 -10.88
CA GLY A 63 -10.54 -10.23 -11.60
C GLY A 63 -9.84 -9.23 -12.52
N PHE A 64 -10.43 -8.04 -12.68
CA PHE A 64 -9.91 -6.94 -13.51
C PHE A 64 -9.60 -5.70 -12.63
N PRO A 65 -8.67 -5.79 -11.66
CA PRO A 65 -8.40 -4.71 -10.73
C PRO A 65 -7.71 -3.53 -11.42
N CYS A 66 -8.39 -2.38 -11.45
CA CYS A 66 -7.87 -1.14 -12.01
C CYS A 66 -6.86 -0.48 -11.08
N ARG A 67 -5.68 -0.13 -11.60
CA ARG A 67 -4.59 0.46 -10.80
C ARG A 67 -4.75 1.95 -10.54
N VAL A 68 -5.64 2.63 -11.27
CA VAL A 68 -5.97 4.05 -11.06
C VAL A 68 -7.00 4.20 -9.94
N SER A 69 -8.13 3.50 -10.04
CA SER A 69 -9.24 3.65 -9.08
C SER A 69 -9.15 2.71 -7.88
N LEU A 70 -8.23 1.73 -7.89
CA LEU A 70 -8.10 0.67 -6.89
C LEU A 70 -9.41 -0.10 -6.65
N GLN A 71 -10.15 -0.31 -7.74
CA GLN A 71 -11.42 -1.03 -7.78
C GLN A 71 -11.36 -2.04 -8.93
N ASP A 72 -12.07 -3.16 -8.79
CA ASP A 72 -12.32 -4.05 -9.92
C ASP A 72 -13.19 -3.35 -10.98
N ALA A 73 -12.88 -3.60 -12.25
CA ALA A 73 -13.82 -3.30 -13.32
C ALA A 73 -15.01 -4.26 -13.25
N ARG A 74 -16.17 -3.75 -13.68
CA ARG A 74 -17.41 -4.53 -13.81
C ARG A 74 -17.50 -5.23 -15.16
N ALA A 75 -18.31 -6.27 -15.24
CA ALA A 75 -18.56 -6.98 -16.50
C ALA A 75 -18.99 -5.99 -17.60
N GLY A 76 -18.38 -6.10 -18.77
CA GLY A 76 -18.59 -5.23 -19.93
C GLY A 76 -17.77 -3.94 -19.95
N GLU A 77 -17.05 -3.59 -18.88
CA GLU A 77 -16.18 -2.42 -18.89
C GLU A 77 -14.89 -2.65 -19.69
N HIS A 78 -14.43 -1.59 -20.36
CA HIS A 78 -13.21 -1.60 -21.18
C HIS A 78 -11.97 -1.21 -20.36
N LEU A 79 -10.91 -2.00 -20.52
CA LEU A 79 -9.60 -1.80 -19.91
C LEU A 79 -8.48 -1.86 -20.95
N LEU A 80 -7.33 -1.31 -20.56
CA LEU A 80 -6.05 -1.67 -21.13
C LEU A 80 -5.30 -2.61 -20.18
N LEU A 81 -4.70 -3.66 -20.72
CA LEU A 81 -3.69 -4.47 -20.06
C LEU A 81 -2.33 -4.12 -20.65
N LEU A 82 -1.40 -3.66 -19.81
CA LEU A 82 -0.10 -3.15 -20.26
C LEU A 82 0.99 -3.34 -19.19
N PRO A 83 2.28 -3.36 -19.56
CA PRO A 83 3.37 -3.31 -18.59
C PRO A 83 3.46 -1.93 -17.92
N TYR A 84 3.78 -1.90 -16.63
CA TYR A 84 4.07 -0.68 -15.87
C TYR A 84 5.33 -0.85 -15.00
N LEU A 85 6.23 0.12 -15.09
CA LEU A 85 7.45 0.22 -14.28
C LEU A 85 7.11 0.74 -12.88
N HIS A 86 6.62 -0.16 -12.04
CA HIS A 86 6.16 0.19 -10.68
C HIS A 86 7.30 0.44 -9.70
N GLN A 87 8.52 -0.05 -9.97
CA GLN A 87 9.71 0.29 -9.21
C GLN A 87 10.79 0.82 -10.15
N ALA A 88 10.77 2.13 -10.37
CA ALA A 88 11.65 2.82 -11.32
C ALA A 88 13.02 3.20 -10.76
N ALA A 89 13.21 3.09 -9.44
CA ALA A 89 14.46 3.41 -8.76
C ALA A 89 15.64 2.61 -9.35
N ASP A 90 16.82 3.25 -9.38
CA ASP A 90 18.07 2.59 -9.75
C ASP A 90 18.59 1.75 -8.58
N SER A 91 17.97 0.57 -8.42
CA SER A 91 18.33 -0.41 -7.39
C SER A 91 18.21 -1.82 -7.95
N PRO A 92 18.81 -2.84 -7.29
CA PRO A 92 18.64 -4.25 -7.68
C PRO A 92 17.18 -4.73 -7.69
N TYR A 93 16.27 -3.96 -7.10
CA TYR A 93 14.83 -4.26 -7.06
C TYR A 93 14.02 -3.55 -8.14
N ARG A 94 14.65 -2.86 -9.10
CA ARG A 94 13.99 -2.27 -10.27
C ARG A 94 13.09 -3.30 -10.94
N ALA A 95 11.80 -2.97 -11.12
CA ALA A 95 10.80 -3.94 -11.56
C ALA A 95 9.64 -3.32 -12.34
N SER A 96 9.13 -4.10 -13.28
CA SER A 96 7.91 -3.83 -14.06
C SER A 96 7.00 -5.04 -14.06
N GLY A 97 5.71 -4.84 -14.32
CA GLY A 97 4.75 -5.93 -14.42
C GLY A 97 3.42 -5.50 -15.04
N PRO A 98 2.56 -6.46 -15.41
CA PRO A 98 1.30 -6.15 -16.07
C PRO A 98 0.31 -5.49 -15.11
N ILE A 99 -0.40 -4.48 -15.59
CA ILE A 99 -1.48 -3.79 -14.88
C ILE A 99 -2.70 -3.62 -15.77
N PHE A 100 -3.87 -3.54 -15.14
CA PHE A 100 -5.10 -3.10 -15.78
C PHE A 100 -5.40 -1.64 -15.46
N VAL A 101 -5.81 -0.89 -16.48
CA VAL A 101 -6.27 0.51 -16.37
C VAL A 101 -7.61 0.65 -17.10
N ARG A 102 -8.64 1.13 -16.41
CA ARG A 102 -9.97 1.39 -17.01
C ARG A 102 -9.92 2.72 -17.76
N ALA A 103 -10.62 2.80 -18.88
CA ALA A 103 -10.63 4.00 -19.74
C ALA A 103 -11.14 5.27 -19.05
N VAL A 104 -12.11 5.13 -18.12
CA VAL A 104 -12.72 6.24 -17.37
C VAL A 104 -12.54 6.00 -15.87
N ALA A 105 -11.30 5.82 -15.44
CA ALA A 105 -10.99 5.67 -14.01
C ALA A 105 -10.73 7.04 -13.37
N ALA A 106 -11.51 7.38 -12.35
CA ALA A 106 -11.12 8.42 -11.40
C ALA A 106 -10.01 7.88 -10.50
N LEU A 107 -9.01 8.74 -10.21
CA LEU A 107 -7.95 8.41 -9.26
C LEU A 107 -8.57 8.09 -7.88
N ALA A 108 -8.14 6.99 -7.28
CA ALA A 108 -8.59 6.60 -5.95
C ALA A 108 -8.33 7.72 -4.92
N GLN A 109 -9.39 8.20 -4.27
CA GLN A 109 -9.31 9.12 -3.12
C GLN A 109 -9.63 8.31 -1.87
N LEU A 110 -8.59 7.78 -1.23
CA LEU A 110 -8.72 6.95 -0.03
C LEU A 110 -8.35 7.77 1.19
N GLU A 111 -9.16 7.70 2.24
CA GLU A 111 -8.81 8.23 3.56
C GLU A 111 -7.54 7.55 4.11
N PRO A 112 -6.81 8.20 5.04
CA PRO A 112 -5.76 7.51 5.79
C PRO A 112 -6.28 6.20 6.40
N ASP A 113 -5.43 5.17 6.38
CA ASP A 113 -5.67 3.82 6.91
C ASP A 113 -6.77 3.02 6.20
N ALA A 114 -7.38 3.58 5.15
CA ALA A 114 -8.38 2.87 4.36
C ALA A 114 -7.73 1.85 3.42
N VAL A 115 -8.23 0.61 3.46
CA VAL A 115 -7.89 -0.46 2.52
C VAL A 115 -9.11 -0.74 1.63
N PRO A 116 -9.05 -0.50 0.31
CA PRO A 116 -10.20 -0.67 -0.58
C PRO A 116 -10.58 -2.14 -0.74
N ALA A 117 -11.85 -2.39 -1.08
CA ALA A 117 -12.39 -3.74 -1.20
C ALA A 117 -11.59 -4.64 -2.15
N ALA A 118 -11.07 -4.09 -3.26
CA ALA A 118 -10.26 -4.84 -4.22
C ALA A 118 -8.95 -5.38 -3.62
N ILE A 119 -8.40 -4.72 -2.60
CA ILE A 119 -7.22 -5.21 -1.88
C ILE A 119 -7.67 -6.17 -0.77
N ARG A 120 -8.72 -5.81 -0.02
CA ARG A 120 -9.22 -6.61 1.11
C ARG A 120 -9.65 -8.03 0.70
N SER A 121 -10.22 -8.20 -0.49
CA SER A 121 -10.74 -9.47 -0.99
C SER A 121 -9.67 -10.45 -1.50
N ARG A 122 -8.38 -10.11 -1.43
CA ARG A 122 -7.29 -10.87 -2.07
C ARG A 122 -6.18 -11.25 -1.10
N LEU A 123 -5.36 -12.22 -1.50
CA LEU A 123 -4.06 -12.47 -0.87
C LEU A 123 -3.06 -11.43 -1.39
N ILE A 124 -2.41 -10.70 -0.50
CA ILE A 124 -1.55 -9.56 -0.84
C ILE A 124 -0.12 -9.86 -0.43
N SER A 125 0.82 -9.65 -1.35
CA SER A 125 2.25 -9.59 -1.04
C SER A 125 2.62 -8.13 -0.77
N LEU A 126 3.06 -7.87 0.45
CA LEU A 126 3.54 -6.56 0.92
C LEU A 126 5.06 -6.56 0.84
N ARG A 127 5.62 -5.54 0.21
CA ARG A 127 7.06 -5.39 -0.02
C ARG A 127 7.52 -4.03 0.46
N ALA A 128 8.17 -3.98 1.62
CA ALA A 128 8.64 -2.75 2.23
C ALA A 128 10.05 -2.42 1.76
N TYR A 129 10.23 -1.21 1.26
CA TYR A 129 11.49 -0.71 0.74
C TYR A 129 12.09 0.32 1.68
N ASP A 130 13.41 0.29 1.84
CA ASP A 130 14.15 1.33 2.54
C ASP A 130 14.34 2.59 1.66
N HIS A 131 15.00 3.60 2.22
CA HIS A 131 15.33 4.86 1.52
C HIS A 131 16.33 4.68 0.36
N ARG A 132 16.97 3.51 0.24
CA ARG A 132 17.84 3.13 -0.87
C ARG A 132 17.10 2.26 -1.89
N HIS A 133 15.79 2.12 -1.75
CA HIS A 133 14.92 1.31 -2.60
C HIS A 133 15.30 -0.19 -2.60
N HIS A 134 15.92 -0.67 -1.52
CA HIS A 134 16.16 -2.09 -1.28
C HIS A 134 15.00 -2.68 -0.49
N LEU A 135 14.64 -3.93 -0.78
CA LEU A 135 13.62 -4.64 0.00
C LEU A 135 14.17 -4.92 1.40
N ALA A 136 13.59 -4.27 2.40
CA ALA A 136 13.98 -4.40 3.80
C ALA A 136 13.22 -5.53 4.49
N THR A 137 11.92 -5.62 4.25
CA THR A 137 11.06 -6.70 4.75
C THR A 137 9.87 -6.95 3.82
N ALA A 138 9.24 -8.11 3.94
CA ALA A 138 8.09 -8.49 3.12
C ALA A 138 7.17 -9.44 3.89
N GLU A 139 5.90 -9.48 3.46
CA GLU A 139 4.86 -10.33 4.03
C GLU A 139 3.89 -10.81 2.94
N VAL A 140 3.22 -11.93 3.18
CA VAL A 140 2.08 -12.37 2.37
C VAL A 140 0.89 -12.66 3.29
N CYS A 141 -0.12 -11.80 3.27
CA CYS A 141 -1.27 -11.92 4.15
C CYS A 141 -2.61 -11.78 3.40
N ALA A 142 -3.69 -12.19 4.05
CA ALA A 142 -5.03 -11.85 3.59
C ALA A 142 -5.21 -10.33 3.58
N GLY A 143 -5.98 -9.81 2.64
CA GLY A 143 -6.22 -8.37 2.46
C GLY A 143 -6.81 -7.69 3.69
N GLU A 144 -7.52 -8.43 4.55
CA GLU A 144 -8.04 -7.95 5.82
C GLU A 144 -6.95 -7.61 6.85
N HIS A 145 -5.77 -8.22 6.74
CA HIS A 145 -4.64 -7.99 7.64
C HIS A 145 -3.67 -6.90 7.14
N VAL A 146 -3.89 -6.35 5.94
CA VAL A 146 -3.00 -5.36 5.32
C VAL A 146 -2.82 -4.13 6.19
N ALA A 147 -3.91 -3.58 6.75
CA ALA A 147 -3.83 -2.36 7.56
C ALA A 147 -2.97 -2.56 8.81
N ALA A 148 -3.21 -3.66 9.54
CA ALA A 148 -2.46 -4.00 10.74
C ALA A 148 -0.96 -4.16 10.45
N TRP A 149 -0.62 -4.81 9.34
CA TRP A 149 0.77 -4.97 8.94
C TRP A 149 1.41 -3.65 8.51
N LEU A 150 0.71 -2.82 7.73
CA LEU A 150 1.21 -1.53 7.28
C LEU A 150 1.51 -0.59 8.44
N HIS A 151 0.65 -0.55 9.46
CA HIS A 151 0.91 0.22 10.67
C HIS A 151 2.21 -0.21 11.36
N ALA A 152 2.34 -1.51 11.66
CA ALA A 152 3.53 -2.04 12.33
C ALA A 152 4.81 -1.86 11.49
N CYS A 153 4.72 -2.01 10.17
CA CYS A 153 5.86 -1.86 9.27
C CYS A 153 6.28 -0.40 9.10
N LEU A 154 5.33 0.53 8.95
CA LEU A 154 5.64 1.93 8.70
C LEU A 154 5.99 2.72 9.97
N ASP A 155 5.81 2.13 11.16
CA ASP A 155 6.39 2.61 12.43
C ASP A 155 7.92 2.60 12.40
N ASP A 156 8.54 1.74 11.58
CA ASP A 156 9.99 1.78 11.35
C ASP A 156 10.35 2.90 10.36
N ALA A 157 11.11 3.88 10.86
CA ALA A 157 11.59 5.02 10.08
C ALA A 157 12.57 4.62 8.94
N GLN A 158 13.17 3.43 8.98
CA GLN A 158 14.01 2.91 7.89
C GLN A 158 13.18 2.52 6.66
N ILE A 159 11.91 2.17 6.85
CA ILE A 159 11.00 1.87 5.74
C ILE A 159 10.56 3.19 5.12
N ALA A 160 10.78 3.35 3.81
CA ALA A 160 10.37 4.52 3.05
C ALA A 160 8.95 4.38 2.50
N TYR A 161 8.61 3.22 1.95
CA TYR A 161 7.29 2.92 1.38
C TYR A 161 7.09 1.41 1.23
N VAL A 162 5.85 0.99 0.95
CA VAL A 162 5.49 -0.41 0.72
C VAL A 162 4.78 -0.55 -0.62
N HIS A 163 5.21 -1.50 -1.45
CA HIS A 163 4.41 -1.93 -2.60
C HIS A 163 3.52 -3.10 -2.22
N LEU A 164 2.26 -3.02 -2.66
CA LEU A 164 1.30 -4.11 -2.59
C LEU A 164 1.22 -4.79 -3.96
N HIS A 165 1.24 -6.12 -3.95
CA HIS A 165 1.07 -6.96 -5.12
C HIS A 165 -0.05 -7.97 -4.87
N HIS A 166 -0.81 -8.33 -5.90
CA HIS A 166 -1.72 -9.48 -5.81
C HIS A 166 -0.88 -10.76 -5.77
N ALA A 167 -0.81 -11.42 -4.61
CA ALA A 167 0.19 -12.46 -4.35
C ALA A 167 0.13 -13.63 -5.34
N ARG A 168 -1.08 -14.01 -5.79
CA ARG A 168 -1.26 -15.12 -6.74
C ARG A 168 -0.75 -14.79 -8.14
N GLN A 169 -1.00 -13.58 -8.63
CA GLN A 169 -0.62 -13.14 -9.98
C GLN A 169 0.73 -12.42 -10.02
N GLY A 170 1.27 -11.99 -8.88
CA GLY A 170 2.52 -11.24 -8.74
C GLY A 170 2.44 -9.78 -9.21
N CYS A 171 1.34 -9.37 -9.84
CA CYS A 171 1.20 -8.04 -10.42
C CYS A 171 1.06 -6.94 -9.36
N TYR A 172 1.65 -5.78 -9.64
CA TYR A 172 1.56 -4.59 -8.80
C TYR A 172 0.09 -4.18 -8.62
N ALA A 173 -0.28 -3.80 -7.40
CA ALA A 173 -1.61 -3.35 -7.03
C ALA A 173 -1.61 -1.85 -6.71
N CYS A 174 -0.85 -1.43 -5.70
CA CYS A 174 -0.71 -0.02 -5.31
C CYS A 174 0.52 0.16 -4.41
N ARG A 175 0.78 1.42 -4.03
CA ARG A 175 1.83 1.80 -3.09
C ARG A 175 1.19 2.36 -1.82
N ALA A 176 1.77 2.01 -0.68
CA ALA A 176 1.50 2.60 0.62
C ALA A 176 2.66 3.52 1.03
N ASP A 177 2.32 4.72 1.47
CA ASP A 177 3.24 5.67 2.07
C ASP A 177 2.72 6.06 3.46
N ARG A 178 3.62 6.56 4.33
CA ARG A 178 3.17 7.21 5.58
C ARG A 178 2.25 8.39 5.23
N ALA A 179 1.07 8.42 5.83
CA ALA A 179 0.20 9.58 5.71
C ALA A 179 0.86 10.77 6.43
N ALA A 180 0.86 11.95 5.81
CA ALA A 180 1.28 13.15 6.51
C ALA A 180 0.40 13.32 7.76
N GLY A 181 1.02 13.49 8.92
CA GLY A 181 0.29 13.87 10.12
C GLY A 181 -0.46 15.16 9.85
N ALA A 182 -1.73 15.24 10.25
CA ALA A 182 -2.40 16.53 10.33
C ALA A 182 -1.48 17.41 11.19
N ALA A 183 -0.89 18.45 10.59
CA ALA A 183 -0.22 19.48 11.35
C ALA A 183 -1.26 20.02 12.33
N SER A 184 -1.14 19.65 13.60
CA SER A 184 -1.90 20.26 14.67
C SER A 184 -1.38 21.68 14.81
N ASP A 185 -2.16 22.64 14.28
CA ASP A 185 -2.07 24.06 14.64
C ASP A 185 -2.28 24.27 16.15
#